data_AF-I6D5V0-F1
#
_entry.id   AF-I6D5V0-F1
#
_cell.length_a   1.000
_cell.length_b   1.000
_cell.length_c   1.000
_cell.angle_alpha   90.00
_cell.angle_beta   90.00
_cell.angle_gamma   90.00
#
_symmetry.space_group_name_H-M   'P 1'
#
loop_
_entity.id
_entity.type
_entity.pdbx_description
1 polymer ?
#
loop_
_entity_poly.entity_id
_entity_poly.type
_entity_poly.pdbx_seq_one_letter_code
_entity_poly.pdbx_strand_id
1 'polypeptide(L)'
;MVFLFVQPDASAADISAQQIGGVIIPQAFSQALQDGMSVPLYIHLAGSQGRQDDQRIGSAFIWLDDGQLRIRKIQLEESEDNASVSEQTRQQLMALANSPFNEALTIP
;
A
#
# COMPACT_ATOMS: atom_id res chain seq x y z
N MET A 1 11.74 9.99 51.51
CA MET A 1 11.78 9.47 50.13
C MET A 1 11.31 10.60 49.24
N VAL A 2 12.19 11.17 48.41
CA VAL A 2 11.85 12.26 47.48
C VAL A 2 11.53 11.62 46.13
N PHE A 3 10.33 11.87 45.61
CA PHE A 3 9.94 11.44 44.27
C PHE A 3 10.25 12.57 43.29
N LEU A 4 11.29 12.39 42.49
CA LEU A 4 11.58 13.22 41.32
C LEU A 4 10.72 12.70 40.17
N PHE A 5 9.65 13.43 39.86
CA PHE A 5 8.88 13.21 38.64
C PHE A 5 9.66 13.84 37.48
N VAL A 6 10.37 13.01 36.72
CA VAL A 6 10.88 13.40 35.40
C VAL A 6 9.66 13.40 34.48
N GLN A 7 9.21 14.58 34.08
CA GLN A 7 8.24 14.70 32.99
C GLN A 7 8.95 14.17 31.73
N PRO A 8 8.42 13.15 31.03
CA PRO A 8 8.91 12.89 29.70
C PRO A 8 8.60 14.15 28.88
N ASP A 9 9.63 14.84 28.42
CA ASP A 9 9.52 15.77 27.31
C ASP A 9 9.00 14.97 26.11
N ALA A 10 7.67 14.83 26.03
CA ALA A 10 7.00 14.55 24.79
C ALA A 10 7.20 15.82 23.94
N SER A 11 8.37 15.91 23.30
CA SER A 11 8.51 16.75 22.13
C SER A 11 7.41 16.29 21.18
N ALA A 12 6.33 17.08 21.11
CA ALA A 12 5.44 17.05 19.98
C ALA A 12 6.29 17.52 18.79
N ALA A 13 7.05 16.59 18.22
CA ALA A 13 7.65 16.77 16.91
C ALA A 13 6.52 17.26 16.02
N ASP A 14 6.74 18.39 15.34
CA ASP A 14 5.78 19.04 14.47
C ASP A 14 4.89 18.00 13.79
N ILE A 15 3.62 17.97 14.20
CA ILE A 15 2.62 17.03 13.68
C ILE A 15 2.18 17.57 12.33
N SER A 16 3.11 17.68 11.39
CA SER A 16 2.81 17.92 9.99
C SER A 16 2.26 16.62 9.42
N ALA A 17 0.94 16.55 9.28
CA ALA A 17 0.29 15.48 8.55
C ALA A 17 0.88 15.44 7.13
N GLN A 18 1.42 14.28 6.74
CA GLN A 18 2.05 14.13 5.46
C GLN A 18 0.97 14.09 4.37
N GLN A 19 1.16 14.85 3.28
CA GLN A 19 0.27 14.81 2.14
C GLN A 19 0.91 14.01 1.00
N ILE A 20 0.18 13.09 0.40
CA ILE A 20 0.61 12.30 -0.77
C ILE A 20 -0.49 12.38 -1.81
N GLY A 21 -0.17 12.86 -3.02
CA GLY A 21 -1.13 12.92 -4.13
C GLY A 21 -2.42 13.67 -3.78
N GLY A 22 -2.33 14.73 -2.98
CA GLY A 22 -3.48 15.50 -2.52
C GLY A 22 -4.19 14.93 -1.28
N VAL A 23 -3.88 13.72 -0.82
CA VAL A 23 -4.51 13.06 0.33
C VAL A 23 -3.70 13.29 1.61
N ILE A 24 -4.37 13.72 2.68
CA ILE A 24 -3.76 13.84 4.01
C ILE A 24 -3.64 12.44 4.64
N ILE A 25 -2.41 12.04 4.95
CA ILE A 25 -2.10 10.79 5.63
C ILE A 25 -1.95 11.08 7.13
N PRO A 26 -2.84 10.55 7.98
CA PRO A 26 -2.68 10.67 9.42
C PRO A 26 -1.40 9.97 9.89
N GLN A 27 -0.72 10.55 10.88
CA GLN A 27 0.58 10.07 11.37
C GLN A 27 0.59 8.57 11.77
N ALA A 28 -0.52 8.08 12.32
CA ALA A 28 -0.67 6.67 12.69
C ALA A 28 -0.54 5.72 11.49
N PHE A 29 -0.88 6.18 10.27
CA PHE A 29 -0.73 5.41 9.04
C PHE A 29 0.62 5.63 8.37
N SER A 30 1.28 6.76 8.59
CA SER A 30 2.62 7.05 8.02
C SER A 30 3.63 5.97 8.41
N GLN A 31 3.66 5.59 9.69
CA GLN A 31 4.56 4.52 10.16
C GLN A 31 4.20 3.17 9.52
N ALA A 32 2.91 2.82 9.48
CA ALA A 32 2.46 1.56 8.88
C ALA A 32 2.80 1.49 7.38
N LEU A 33 2.72 2.62 6.67
CA LEU A 33 3.14 2.70 5.27
C LEU A 33 4.67 2.61 5.13
N GLN A 34 5.47 3.21 6.01
CA GLN A 34 6.94 3.06 5.98
C GLN A 34 7.37 1.62 6.25
N ASP A 35 6.75 0.95 7.23
CA ASP A 35 7.04 -0.45 7.57
C ASP A 35 6.62 -1.40 6.43
N GLY A 36 5.56 -1.02 5.71
CA GLY A 36 5.01 -1.73 4.56
C GLY A 36 3.60 -2.24 4.86
N MET A 37 2.66 -1.84 4.03
CA MET A 37 1.25 -2.21 4.13
C MET A 37 0.88 -3.19 3.01
N SER A 38 0.09 -4.22 3.32
CA SER A 38 -0.48 -5.10 2.29
C SER A 38 -1.87 -4.62 1.86
N VAL A 39 -2.11 -4.65 0.56
CA VAL A 39 -3.40 -4.30 -0.06
C VAL A 39 -3.83 -5.46 -0.95
N PRO A 40 -5.08 -5.94 -0.85
CA PRO A 40 -5.57 -7.03 -1.69
C PRO A 40 -5.63 -6.61 -3.17
N LEU A 41 -5.22 -7.51 -4.06
CA LEU A 41 -5.32 -7.34 -5.51
C LEU A 41 -6.52 -8.12 -6.04
N TYR A 42 -7.29 -7.47 -6.90
CA TYR A 42 -8.46 -8.04 -7.54
C TYR A 42 -8.34 -7.97 -9.06
N ILE A 43 -8.85 -8.99 -9.75
CA ILE A 43 -9.09 -8.97 -11.18
C ILE A 43 -10.58 -8.71 -11.44
N HIS A 44 -10.83 -7.80 -12.38
CA HIS A 44 -12.18 -7.46 -12.83
C HIS A 44 -12.41 -8.04 -14.22
N LEU A 45 -13.53 -8.74 -14.41
CA LEU A 45 -13.89 -9.30 -15.71
C LEU A 45 -14.45 -8.19 -16.61
N ALA A 46 -13.79 -7.94 -17.75
CA ALA A 46 -14.25 -6.93 -18.70
C ALA A 46 -15.70 -7.22 -19.15
N GLY A 47 -16.58 -6.23 -18.93
CA GLY A 47 -17.99 -6.32 -19.29
C GLY A 47 -18.93 -6.73 -18.16
N SER A 48 -18.43 -7.13 -16.98
CA SER A 48 -19.28 -7.24 -15.79
C SER A 48 -19.64 -5.84 -15.27
N GLN A 49 -20.84 -5.70 -14.72
CA GLN A 49 -21.28 -4.46 -14.11
C GLN A 49 -20.97 -4.47 -12.62
N GLY A 50 -20.22 -3.48 -12.14
CA GLY A 50 -19.85 -3.36 -10.73
C GLY A 50 -18.61 -4.19 -10.36
N ARG A 51 -18.38 -4.36 -9.06
CA ARG A 51 -17.20 -5.06 -8.49
C ARG A 51 -17.52 -6.33 -7.72
N GLN A 52 -18.77 -6.80 -7.80
CA GLN A 52 -19.23 -7.96 -7.02
C GLN A 52 -18.58 -9.26 -7.49
N ASP A 53 -18.26 -9.34 -8.79
CA ASP A 53 -17.61 -10.50 -9.41
C ASP A 53 -16.08 -10.37 -9.44
N ASP A 54 -15.52 -9.32 -8.81
CA ASP A 54 -14.08 -9.12 -8.75
C ASP A 54 -13.45 -10.25 -7.92
N GLN A 55 -12.50 -10.97 -8.51
CA GLN A 55 -11.84 -12.10 -7.85
C GLN A 55 -10.51 -11.67 -7.27
N ARG A 56 -10.23 -12.09 -6.03
CA ARG A 56 -8.94 -11.81 -5.40
C ARG A 56 -7.86 -12.69 -6.01
N ILE A 57 -6.77 -12.06 -6.45
CA ILE A 57 -5.63 -12.73 -7.11
C ILE A 57 -4.34 -12.65 -6.29
N GLY A 58 -4.36 -11.98 -5.14
CA GLY A 58 -3.21 -11.88 -4.24
C GLY A 58 -3.15 -10.57 -3.47
N SER A 59 -1.93 -10.10 -3.20
CA SER A 59 -1.65 -8.87 -2.45
C SER A 59 -0.51 -8.07 -3.07
N ALA A 60 -0.65 -6.75 -3.09
CA ALA A 60 0.45 -5.82 -3.30
C ALA A 60 0.93 -5.32 -1.94
N PHE A 61 2.24 -5.28 -1.76
CA PHE A 61 2.86 -4.64 -0.61
C PHE A 61 3.31 -3.27 -1.04
N ILE A 62 2.78 -2.23 -0.40
CA ILE A 62 3.14 -0.84 -0.66
C ILE A 62 3.93 -0.30 0.50
N TRP A 63 4.82 0.63 0.21
CA TRP A 63 5.53 1.36 1.24
C TRP A 63 5.70 2.83 0.88
N LEU A 64 5.90 3.63 1.91
CA LEU A 64 6.27 5.02 1.77
C LEU A 64 7.79 5.13 1.87
N ASP A 65 8.42 5.53 0.76
CA ASP A 65 9.86 5.68 0.62
C ASP A 65 10.16 7.11 0.16
N ASP A 66 10.87 7.86 0.99
CA ASP A 66 11.22 9.28 0.77
C ASP A 66 10.02 10.16 0.35
N GLY A 67 8.88 9.96 1.01
CA GLY A 67 7.67 10.72 0.71
C GLY A 67 6.89 10.28 -0.53
N GLN A 68 7.42 9.30 -1.28
CA GLN A 68 6.76 8.71 -2.43
C GLN A 68 6.22 7.31 -2.10
N LEU A 69 4.95 7.07 -2.45
CA LEU A 69 4.38 5.73 -2.34
C LEU A 69 4.97 4.84 -3.46
N ARG A 70 5.34 3.61 -3.13
CA ARG A 70 5.88 2.64 -4.11
C ARG A 70 5.33 1.24 -3.86
N ILE A 71 5.34 0.42 -4.90
CA ILE A 71 5.11 -1.02 -4.77
C ILE A 71 6.42 -1.65 -4.30
N ARG A 72 6.41 -2.30 -3.14
CA ARG A 72 7.56 -3.07 -2.66
C ARG A 72 7.65 -4.43 -3.36
N LYS A 73 6.52 -5.14 -3.45
CA LYS A 73 6.39 -6.41 -4.17
C LYS A 73 4.93 -6.73 -4.44
N ILE A 74 4.68 -7.63 -5.39
CA ILE A 74 3.39 -8.25 -5.60
C ILE A 74 3.53 -9.74 -5.28
N GLN A 75 2.56 -10.28 -4.55
CA GLN A 75 2.45 -11.70 -4.24
C GLN A 75 1.11 -12.19 -4.78
N LEU A 76 1.17 -13.04 -5.80
CA LEU A 76 -0.02 -13.65 -6.37
C LEU A 76 -0.39 -14.88 -5.55
N GLU A 77 -1.69 -15.11 -5.43
CA GLU A 77 -2.27 -16.28 -4.80
C GLU A 77 -2.90 -17.13 -5.89
N GLU A 78 -2.24 -18.25 -6.20
CA GLU A 78 -2.80 -19.26 -7.08
C GLU A 78 -3.53 -20.28 -6.23
N SER A 79 -4.77 -20.56 -6.60
CA SER A 79 -5.57 -21.62 -6.01
C SER A 79 -6.33 -22.28 -7.14
N GLU A 80 -6.53 -23.60 -7.07
CA GLU A 80 -7.24 -24.36 -8.11
C GLU A 80 -8.67 -23.83 -8.32
N ASP A 81 -9.24 -23.16 -7.30
CA ASP A 81 -10.60 -22.61 -7.30
C ASP A 81 -10.70 -21.13 -7.74
N ASN A 82 -9.57 -20.41 -7.90
CA ASN A 82 -9.56 -18.98 -8.25
C ASN A 82 -9.13 -18.76 -9.70
N ALA A 83 -9.58 -17.65 -10.32
CA ALA A 83 -9.08 -17.25 -11.62
C ALA A 83 -7.56 -17.06 -11.59
N SER A 84 -6.84 -17.86 -12.36
CA SER A 84 -5.42 -17.66 -12.60
C SER A 84 -5.22 -16.52 -13.59
N VAL A 85 -4.24 -15.66 -13.30
CA VAL A 85 -3.82 -14.64 -14.26
C VAL A 85 -2.97 -15.29 -15.35
N SER A 86 -3.06 -14.77 -16.58
CA SER A 86 -2.19 -15.23 -17.67
C SER A 86 -0.71 -15.02 -17.31
N GLU A 87 0.18 -15.82 -17.88
CA GLU A 87 1.62 -15.65 -17.70
C GLU A 87 2.11 -14.25 -18.13
N GLN A 88 1.51 -13.67 -19.17
CA GLN A 88 1.80 -12.30 -19.59
C GLN A 88 1.41 -11.30 -18.50
N THR A 89 0.20 -11.43 -17.92
CA THR A 89 -0.27 -10.56 -16.84
C THR A 89 0.59 -10.73 -15.59
N ARG A 90 0.99 -11.96 -15.25
CA ARG A 90 1.93 -12.24 -14.17
C ARG A 90 3.25 -11.49 -14.36
N GLN A 91 3.84 -11.56 -15.56
CA GLN A 91 5.10 -10.87 -15.87
C GLN A 91 4.95 -9.35 -15.73
N GLN A 92 3.84 -8.79 -16.22
CA GLN A 92 3.53 -7.37 -16.04
C GLN A 92 3.43 -6.99 -14.56
N LEU A 93 2.72 -7.76 -13.75
CA LEU A 93 2.59 -7.54 -12.31
C LEU A 93 3.95 -7.65 -11.59
N MET A 94 4.78 -8.64 -11.96
CA MET A 94 6.12 -8.75 -11.38
C MET A 94 7.02 -7.57 -11.78
N ALA A 95 6.85 -7.02 -12.98
CA ALA A 95 7.57 -5.82 -13.42
C ALA A 95 7.17 -4.55 -12.64
N LEU A 96 6.00 -4.53 -12.00
CA LEU A 96 5.59 -3.41 -11.15
C LEU A 96 6.34 -3.36 -9.81
N ALA A 97 7.11 -4.40 -9.45
CA ALA A 97 7.92 -4.36 -8.25
C ALA A 97 8.87 -3.15 -8.25
N ASN A 98 8.94 -2.46 -7.12
CA ASN A 98 9.69 -1.22 -6.92
C ASN A 98 9.22 0.00 -7.74
N SER A 99 8.08 -0.10 -8.43
CA SER A 99 7.53 1.01 -9.20
C SER A 99 6.92 2.08 -8.29
N PRO A 100 7.21 3.37 -8.54
CA PRO A 100 6.59 4.46 -7.80
C PRO A 100 5.17 4.71 -8.30
N PHE A 101 4.29 5.13 -7.39
CA PHE A 101 3.04 5.76 -7.76
C PHE A 101 3.32 7.19 -8.23
N ASN A 102 2.55 7.67 -9.21
CA ASN A 102 2.56 9.07 -9.62
C ASN A 102 1.75 9.94 -8.64
N GLU A 103 1.70 11.25 -8.91
CA GLU A 103 0.97 12.20 -8.07
C GLU A 103 -0.55 11.95 -8.03
N ALA A 104 -1.11 11.29 -9.05
CA ALA A 104 -2.51 10.86 -9.08
C ALA A 104 -2.77 9.53 -8.37
N LEU A 105 -1.75 8.97 -7.69
CA LEU A 105 -1.77 7.67 -7.04
C LEU A 105 -2.10 6.53 -8.01
N THR A 106 -1.62 6.64 -9.25
CA THR A 106 -1.69 5.58 -10.27
C THR A 106 -0.29 5.11 -10.65
N ILE A 107 -0.22 3.91 -11.21
CA ILE A 107 1.03 3.33 -11.75
C ILE A 107 0.99 3.53 -13.27
N PRO A 108 1.96 4.24 -13.86
CA PRO A 108 2.01 4.51 -15.31
C PRO A 108 2.34 3.27 -16.16
#